data_AF-A0A2H0RDI3-F1
#
_entry.id   AF-A0A2H0RDI3-F1
#
_cell.length_a   1.000
_cell.length_b   1.000
_cell.length_c   1.000
_cell.angle_alpha   90.00
_cell.angle_beta   90.00
_cell.angle_gamma   90.00
#
_symmetry.space_group_name_H-M   'P 1'
#
loop_
_entity.id
_entity.type
_entity.pdbx_description
1 polymer ?
#
loop_
_entity_poly.entity_id
_entity_poly.type
_entity_poly.pdbx_seq_one_letter_code
_entity_poly.pdbx_strand_id
1 'polypeptide(L)'
;MSDEPQQGAPIKPAQTAEPQVTPVADPITIVAPAIEVVEPPQVAEEISDTAQLPVIEVTTPTQVEEVSVEPQPATQSTQTPEMLPEAVAPIAHNAPVLSQPDNSPAPISVLRPQAQVARTNRIQKKLDKIMEFIREKKTIRNDDVEKILHVSDSTAQRYLGALVKQGKLRKLGSRGSTHYELVNI
;
A
#
# COMPACT_ATOMS: atom_id res chain seq x y z
N MET A 1 -35.08 53.88 -43.19
CA MET A 1 -35.33 53.63 -41.75
C MET A 1 -34.48 52.43 -41.40
N SER A 2 -33.19 52.68 -41.12
CA SER A 2 -32.60 52.69 -39.76
C SER A 2 -31.99 51.31 -39.50
N ASP A 3 -30.79 51.10 -38.99
CA ASP A 3 -29.72 51.98 -38.53
C ASP A 3 -28.44 51.10 -38.50
N GLU A 4 -27.33 51.77 -38.81
CA GLU A 4 -25.91 51.58 -38.52
C GLU A 4 -25.32 50.31 -37.84
N PRO A 5 -24.10 49.87 -38.24
CA PRO A 5 -23.38 48.73 -37.66
C PRO A 5 -22.46 49.16 -36.50
N GLN A 6 -22.35 48.34 -35.45
CA GLN A 6 -21.31 48.54 -34.42
C GLN A 6 -20.11 47.60 -34.61
N GLN A 7 -18.99 48.27 -34.89
CA GLN A 7 -17.61 47.81 -34.82
C GLN A 7 -17.28 47.20 -33.45
N GLY A 8 -16.89 45.92 -33.46
CA GLY A 8 -16.11 45.30 -32.39
C GLY A 8 -14.62 45.50 -32.66
N ALA A 9 -13.94 46.17 -31.74
CA ALA A 9 -12.53 46.55 -31.79
C ALA A 9 -11.54 45.36 -31.83
N PRO A 10 -10.30 45.57 -32.32
CA PRO A 10 -9.27 44.53 -32.43
C PRO A 10 -8.71 44.14 -31.06
N ILE A 11 -8.82 42.86 -30.73
CA ILE A 11 -8.08 42.22 -29.64
C ILE A 11 -6.59 42.16 -30.00
N LYS A 12 -5.76 42.87 -29.24
CA LYS A 12 -4.30 42.85 -29.29
C LYS A 12 -3.79 41.42 -29.05
N PRO A 13 -2.84 40.90 -29.85
CA PRO A 13 -2.16 39.65 -29.52
C PRO A 13 -1.31 39.86 -28.25
N ALA A 14 -1.57 39.02 -27.25
CA ALA A 14 -0.74 38.92 -26.07
C ALA A 14 0.66 38.43 -26.47
N GLN A 15 1.64 39.17 -25.99
CA GLN A 15 3.06 39.01 -26.22
C GLN A 15 3.54 37.67 -25.65
N THR A 16 3.86 36.72 -26.54
CA THR A 16 4.64 35.54 -26.25
C THR A 16 6.03 35.98 -25.80
N ALA A 17 6.35 35.80 -24.52
CA ALA A 17 7.70 35.95 -24.02
C ALA A 17 8.53 34.74 -24.50
N GLU A 18 9.43 34.99 -25.45
CA GLU A 18 10.53 34.07 -25.78
C GLU A 18 11.45 33.89 -24.56
N PRO A 19 11.90 32.66 -24.26
CA PRO A 19 13.01 32.45 -23.34
C PRO A 19 14.31 32.90 -24.01
N GLN A 20 14.89 33.99 -23.50
CA GLN A 20 16.24 34.40 -23.85
C GLN A 20 17.23 33.31 -23.41
N VAL A 21 17.87 32.71 -24.40
CA VAL A 21 19.15 32.02 -24.27
C VAL A 21 20.25 33.07 -24.22
N THR A 22 21.06 33.07 -23.15
CA THR A 22 22.47 33.48 -23.25
C THR A 22 23.37 32.54 -22.44
N PRO A 23 24.65 32.43 -22.86
CA PRO A 23 25.53 31.30 -22.57
C PRO A 23 26.73 31.70 -21.70
N VAL A 24 27.62 30.71 -21.46
CA VAL A 24 29.08 30.82 -21.20
C VAL A 24 29.57 30.68 -19.74
N ALA A 25 30.49 29.70 -19.61
CA ALA A 25 31.61 29.52 -18.65
C ALA A 25 31.25 29.12 -17.20
N ASP A 26 31.83 28.08 -16.56
CA ASP A 26 33.14 27.43 -16.71
C ASP A 26 33.12 25.93 -16.33
N PRO A 27 34.05 25.10 -16.85
CA PRO A 27 34.21 23.70 -16.50
C PRO A 27 34.85 23.53 -15.12
N ILE A 28 34.14 22.90 -14.18
CA ILE A 28 34.75 22.46 -12.93
C ILE A 28 35.62 21.22 -13.23
N THR A 29 36.92 21.47 -13.18
CA THR A 29 38.04 20.54 -13.13
C THR A 29 37.76 19.29 -12.29
N ILE A 30 37.72 18.14 -12.95
CA ILE A 30 37.84 16.82 -12.33
C ILE A 30 39.32 16.63 -11.97
N VAL A 31 39.66 16.81 -10.69
CA VAL A 31 40.94 16.34 -10.16
C VAL A 31 40.73 14.88 -9.73
N ALA A 32 41.15 13.97 -10.60
CA ALA A 32 41.44 12.59 -10.25
C ALA A 32 42.65 12.54 -9.30
N PRO A 33 42.67 11.70 -8.26
CA PRO A 33 43.91 11.12 -7.80
C PRO A 33 44.27 9.91 -8.67
N ALA A 34 45.51 9.98 -9.11
CA ALA A 34 46.23 9.04 -9.92
C ALA A 34 46.39 7.64 -9.27
N ILE A 35 46.27 6.62 -10.13
CA ILE A 35 47.19 5.48 -10.29
C ILE A 35 47.38 4.55 -9.08
N GLU A 36 46.84 3.33 -9.18
CA GLU A 36 47.68 2.13 -9.01
C GLU A 36 47.25 1.07 -10.03
N VAL A 37 48.21 0.71 -10.87
CA VAL A 37 48.16 -0.26 -11.96
C VAL A 37 48.29 -1.65 -11.39
N VAL A 38 47.30 -2.53 -11.64
CA VAL A 38 47.52 -3.98 -11.66
C VAL A 38 46.69 -4.58 -12.79
N GLU A 39 47.38 -4.98 -13.87
CA GLU A 39 46.91 -5.83 -14.97
C GLU A 39 47.77 -7.11 -14.96
N PRO A 40 47.40 -8.20 -15.65
CA PRO A 40 46.38 -9.20 -15.33
C PRO A 40 47.01 -10.57 -14.98
N PRO A 41 46.22 -11.64 -14.81
CA PRO A 41 46.50 -12.78 -15.68
C PRO A 41 45.26 -13.34 -16.37
N GLN A 42 45.47 -13.66 -17.65
CA GLN A 42 44.64 -14.51 -18.48
C GLN A 42 44.63 -15.95 -17.93
N VAL A 43 43.45 -16.56 -17.84
CA VAL A 43 43.23 -18.01 -17.94
C VAL A 43 41.87 -18.12 -18.65
N ALA A 44 41.90 -18.26 -19.97
CA ALA A 44 41.83 -19.53 -20.69
C ALA A 44 40.47 -20.23 -20.55
N GLU A 45 39.89 -20.45 -21.73
CA GLU A 45 38.66 -21.17 -22.03
C GLU A 45 38.57 -22.52 -21.32
N GLU A 46 37.38 -22.89 -20.83
CA GLU A 46 36.95 -24.28 -20.92
C GLU A 46 35.44 -24.39 -21.17
N ILE A 47 35.17 -24.95 -22.34
CA ILE A 47 33.91 -25.43 -22.89
C ILE A 47 33.54 -26.78 -22.27
N SER A 48 32.28 -26.96 -21.86
CA SER A 48 31.51 -28.21 -22.00
C SER A 48 30.09 -27.94 -21.49
N ASP A 49 29.05 -27.90 -22.31
CA ASP A 49 28.44 -28.97 -23.12
C ASP A 49 27.51 -29.89 -22.30
N THR A 50 26.33 -30.12 -22.88
CA THR A 50 25.36 -31.20 -22.67
C THR A 50 24.13 -30.98 -21.76
N ALA A 51 22.97 -31.11 -22.44
CA ALA A 51 21.58 -31.45 -22.05
C ALA A 51 20.58 -30.25 -22.04
N GLN A 52 19.73 -29.95 -23.04
CA GLN A 52 18.85 -30.78 -23.93
C GLN A 52 17.87 -31.59 -23.03
N LEU A 53 16.56 -31.35 -22.86
CA LEU A 53 15.36 -31.00 -23.66
C LEU A 53 14.17 -30.73 -22.66
N PRO A 54 12.91 -30.45 -23.06
CA PRO A 54 12.38 -30.01 -24.35
C PRO A 54 11.56 -28.70 -24.29
N VAL A 55 11.45 -28.13 -25.48
CA VAL A 55 10.38 -27.28 -26.00
C VAL A 55 9.01 -27.70 -25.45
N ILE A 56 8.33 -26.80 -24.75
CA ILE A 56 6.88 -26.90 -24.55
C ILE A 56 6.25 -26.16 -25.73
N GLU A 57 5.63 -26.95 -26.60
CA GLU A 57 4.96 -26.52 -27.81
C GLU A 57 3.85 -25.51 -27.52
N VAL A 58 3.78 -24.54 -28.42
CA VAL A 58 2.67 -23.63 -28.63
C VAL A 58 1.44 -24.46 -29.02
N THR A 59 0.46 -24.56 -28.13
CA THR A 59 -0.91 -24.92 -28.49
C THR A 59 -1.82 -23.73 -28.25
N THR A 60 -2.16 -23.08 -29.35
CA THR A 60 -3.48 -22.50 -29.71
C THR A 60 -4.43 -22.02 -28.60
N PRO A 61 -4.93 -20.78 -28.67
CA PRO A 61 -6.03 -20.32 -27.84
C PRO A 61 -7.33 -21.01 -28.27
N THR A 62 -7.80 -21.95 -27.45
CA THR A 62 -9.16 -22.47 -27.54
C THR A 62 -10.13 -21.39 -27.09
N GLN A 63 -10.77 -20.78 -28.08
CA GLN A 63 -12.04 -20.07 -27.97
C GLN A 63 -13.08 -21.03 -27.37
N VAL A 64 -13.51 -20.76 -26.13
CA VAL A 64 -14.71 -21.34 -25.53
C VAL A 64 -15.61 -20.19 -25.11
N GLU A 65 -16.69 -20.08 -25.88
CA GLU A 65 -18.02 -19.58 -25.55
C GLU A 65 -18.19 -18.70 -24.30
N GLU A 66 -18.57 -17.47 -24.61
CA GLU A 66 -19.35 -16.54 -23.81
C GLU A 66 -20.60 -17.23 -23.25
N VAL A 67 -20.55 -17.64 -21.98
CA VAL A 67 -21.76 -17.94 -21.21
C VAL A 67 -22.04 -16.73 -20.32
N SER A 68 -22.93 -15.89 -20.83
CA SER A 68 -23.69 -14.91 -20.06
C SER A 68 -24.32 -15.59 -18.85
N VAL A 69 -23.83 -15.26 -17.65
CA VAL A 69 -24.53 -15.58 -16.41
C VAL A 69 -25.02 -14.26 -15.81
N GLU A 70 -26.26 -13.96 -16.18
CA GLU A 70 -27.08 -12.90 -15.62
C GLU A 70 -27.20 -13.04 -14.08
N PRO A 71 -27.05 -11.95 -13.31
CA PRO A 71 -27.26 -12.00 -11.87
C PRO A 71 -28.76 -12.07 -11.58
N GLN A 72 -29.28 -13.26 -11.27
CA GLN A 72 -30.60 -13.40 -10.67
C GLN A 72 -30.59 -12.86 -9.24
N PRO A 73 -31.47 -11.89 -8.89
CA PRO A 73 -31.74 -11.52 -7.51
C PRO A 73 -32.78 -12.51 -6.94
N ALA A 74 -32.32 -13.60 -6.33
CA ALA A 74 -33.19 -14.47 -5.55
C ALA A 74 -33.14 -14.06 -4.08
N THR A 75 -34.06 -13.18 -3.70
CA THR A 75 -34.60 -13.08 -2.34
C THR A 75 -35.15 -14.44 -1.91
N GLN A 76 -34.61 -15.02 -0.83
CA GLN A 76 -35.39 -15.97 -0.02
C GLN A 76 -35.24 -15.61 1.46
N SER A 77 -36.37 -15.12 1.96
CA SER A 77 -36.69 -14.87 3.35
C SER A 77 -36.88 -16.17 4.13
N THR A 78 -36.73 -16.04 5.46
CA THR A 78 -37.49 -16.79 6.48
C THR A 78 -37.20 -18.28 6.63
N GLN A 79 -36.35 -18.61 7.61
CA GLN A 79 -36.66 -19.72 8.52
C GLN A 79 -36.57 -19.23 9.96
N THR A 80 -37.75 -18.89 10.45
CA THR A 80 -38.14 -18.76 11.85
C THR A 80 -37.88 -20.09 12.59
N PRO A 81 -37.11 -20.11 13.69
CA PRO A 81 -37.24 -21.18 14.67
C PRO A 81 -38.53 -20.96 15.46
N GLU A 82 -39.43 -21.89 15.23
CA GLU A 82 -40.70 -22.11 15.91
C GLU A 82 -40.57 -22.02 17.43
N MET A 83 -41.40 -21.17 18.05
CA MET A 83 -41.60 -21.17 19.50
C MET A 83 -42.43 -22.40 19.87
N LEU A 84 -41.88 -23.25 20.73
CA LEU A 84 -42.69 -24.13 21.59
C LEU A 84 -42.32 -23.83 23.05
N PRO A 85 -43.28 -23.43 23.90
CA PRO A 85 -43.03 -23.22 25.32
C PRO A 85 -43.26 -24.54 26.07
N GLU A 86 -42.19 -25.32 26.28
CA GLU A 86 -42.25 -26.46 27.21
C GLU A 86 -41.87 -25.98 28.61
N ALA A 87 -42.90 -25.75 29.43
CA ALA A 87 -42.78 -25.43 30.84
C ALA A 87 -42.29 -26.67 31.60
N VAL A 88 -41.02 -26.66 32.02
CA VAL A 88 -40.47 -27.63 32.98
C VAL A 88 -40.07 -26.89 34.26
N ALA A 89 -40.61 -27.37 35.37
CA ALA A 89 -40.56 -26.78 36.71
C ALA A 89 -39.14 -26.53 37.26
N PRO A 90 -38.96 -25.56 38.18
CA PRO A 90 -37.67 -25.31 38.82
C PRO A 90 -37.39 -26.34 39.92
N ILE A 91 -36.48 -27.28 39.66
CA ILE A 91 -35.94 -28.17 40.70
C ILE A 91 -34.84 -27.40 41.45
N ALA A 92 -35.18 -26.95 42.66
CA ALA A 92 -34.26 -26.32 43.60
C ALA A 92 -33.18 -27.31 44.05
N HIS A 93 -32.00 -27.22 43.43
CA HIS A 93 -30.78 -27.88 43.93
C HIS A 93 -29.93 -26.85 44.69
N ASN A 94 -30.20 -26.70 45.99
CA ASN A 94 -29.26 -26.07 46.92
C ASN A 94 -28.13 -27.08 47.22
N ALA A 95 -27.09 -27.08 46.38
CA ALA A 95 -25.83 -27.74 46.71
C ALA A 95 -24.84 -26.69 47.27
N PRO A 96 -24.13 -26.97 48.38
CA PRO A 96 -23.15 -26.05 48.95
C PRO A 96 -21.95 -25.94 48.00
N VAL A 97 -21.70 -24.72 47.52
CA VAL A 97 -20.54 -24.37 46.69
C VAL A 97 -19.28 -24.57 47.53
N LEU A 98 -18.48 -25.56 47.14
CA LEU A 98 -17.12 -25.79 47.64
C LEU A 98 -16.28 -24.55 47.32
N SER A 99 -15.71 -23.93 48.38
CA SER A 99 -14.82 -22.79 48.29
C SER A 99 -13.58 -23.12 47.45
N GLN A 100 -13.52 -22.61 46.22
CA GLN A 100 -12.29 -22.62 45.44
C GLN A 100 -11.33 -21.52 45.92
N PRO A 101 -10.02 -21.79 45.98
CA PRO A 101 -9.03 -20.81 46.41
C PRO A 101 -8.99 -19.62 45.45
N ASP A 102 -9.01 -18.43 46.03
CA ASP A 102 -9.04 -17.12 45.38
C ASP A 102 -7.78 -16.91 44.53
N ASN A 103 -7.84 -17.37 43.28
CA ASN A 103 -6.84 -17.10 42.25
C ASN A 103 -7.46 -16.17 41.21
N SER A 104 -8.07 -15.08 41.70
CA SER A 104 -8.77 -14.10 40.89
C SER A 104 -7.76 -13.41 39.95
N PRO A 105 -7.82 -13.63 38.62
CA PRO A 105 -7.03 -12.84 37.70
C PRO A 105 -7.41 -11.37 37.86
N ALA A 106 -6.42 -10.48 37.73
CA ALA A 106 -6.61 -9.04 37.88
C ALA A 106 -7.90 -8.55 37.17
N PRO A 107 -8.63 -7.59 37.75
CA PRO A 107 -9.97 -7.24 37.30
C PRO A 107 -9.96 -6.93 35.81
N ILE A 108 -10.87 -7.55 35.04
CA ILE A 108 -10.94 -7.45 33.57
C ILE A 108 -10.87 -5.98 33.09
N SER A 109 -11.37 -5.05 33.91
CA SER A 109 -11.33 -3.60 33.72
C SER A 109 -9.91 -3.02 33.55
N VAL A 110 -8.87 -3.55 34.20
CA VAL A 110 -7.49 -3.02 34.10
C VAL A 110 -6.68 -3.67 32.96
N LEU A 111 -7.02 -4.89 32.54
CA LEU A 111 -6.32 -5.57 31.44
C LEU A 111 -6.63 -4.94 30.08
N ARG A 112 -7.86 -4.49 29.85
CA ARG A 112 -8.29 -3.88 28.58
C ARG A 112 -7.49 -2.63 28.18
N PRO A 113 -7.32 -1.60 29.05
CA PRO A 113 -6.54 -0.41 28.68
C PRO A 113 -5.06 -0.75 28.45
N GLN A 114 -4.48 -1.65 29.24
CA GLN A 114 -3.09 -2.06 29.07
C GLN A 114 -2.86 -2.78 27.72
N ALA A 115 -3.78 -3.66 27.32
CA ALA A 115 -3.73 -4.34 26.02
C ALA A 115 -3.85 -3.35 24.85
N GLN A 116 -4.69 -2.32 24.99
CA GLN A 116 -4.82 -1.26 23.98
C GLN A 116 -3.53 -0.46 23.81
N VAL A 117 -2.91 -0.05 24.93
CA VAL A 117 -1.62 0.68 24.92
C VAL A 117 -0.52 -0.16 24.28
N ALA A 118 -0.43 -1.44 24.63
CA ALA A 118 0.56 -2.34 24.00
C ALA A 118 0.34 -2.45 22.48
N ARG A 119 -0.92 -2.50 22.03
CA ARG A 119 -1.25 -2.56 20.60
C ARG A 119 -0.91 -1.27 19.87
N THR A 120 -1.25 -0.11 20.44
CA THR A 120 -0.94 1.19 19.82
C THR A 120 0.57 1.42 19.73
N ASN A 121 1.33 1.07 20.78
CA ASN A 121 2.78 1.17 20.79
C ASN A 121 3.43 0.32 19.69
N ARG A 122 2.94 -0.92 19.48
CA ARG A 122 3.43 -1.78 18.38
C ARG A 122 3.14 -1.17 17.00
N ILE A 123 1.98 -0.55 16.84
CA ILE A 123 1.61 0.13 15.58
C ILE A 123 2.50 1.36 15.37
N GLN A 124 2.70 2.19 16.41
CA GLN A 124 3.56 3.37 16.34
C GLN A 124 4.99 3.03 15.92
N LYS A 125 5.60 2.00 16.54
CA LYS A 125 6.93 1.52 16.14
C LYS A 125 7.03 1.15 14.65
N LYS A 126 5.98 0.55 14.09
CA LYS A 126 5.93 0.23 12.65
C LYS A 126 5.81 1.49 11.80
N LEU A 127 5.00 2.46 12.23
CA LEU A 127 4.88 3.76 11.55
C LEU A 127 6.21 4.53 11.58
N ASP A 128 6.92 4.50 12.70
CA ASP A 128 8.21 5.18 12.85
C ASP A 128 9.26 4.58 11.90
N LYS A 129 9.28 3.25 11.77
CA LYS A 129 10.15 2.56 10.80
C LYS A 129 9.83 2.93 9.35
N ILE A 130 8.55 3.09 9.00
CA ILE A 130 8.15 3.61 7.67
C ILE A 130 8.66 5.04 7.49
N MET A 131 8.51 5.90 8.50
CA MET A 131 8.97 7.29 8.42
C MET A 131 10.49 7.40 8.26
N GLU A 132 11.26 6.56 8.94
CA GLU A 132 12.71 6.47 8.77
C GLU A 132 13.09 6.10 7.34
N PHE A 133 12.45 5.06 6.79
CA PHE A 133 12.73 4.62 5.43
C PHE A 133 12.36 5.65 4.34
N ILE A 134 11.25 6.37 4.52
CA ILE A 134 10.84 7.43 3.58
C ILE A 134 11.81 8.60 3.61
N ARG A 135 12.39 8.93 4.77
CA ARG A 135 13.40 10.00 4.86
C ARG A 135 14.64 9.70 4.01
N GLU A 136 14.98 8.42 3.86
CA GLU A 136 16.11 7.98 3.02
C GLU A 136 15.75 7.96 1.53
N LYS A 137 14.63 7.34 1.15
CA LYS A 137 14.26 7.14 -0.28
C LYS A 137 13.43 8.26 -0.89
N LYS A 138 12.94 9.22 -0.11
CA LYS A 138 12.02 10.33 -0.46
C LYS A 138 10.62 9.91 -0.93
N THR A 139 10.51 8.77 -1.59
CA THR A 139 9.26 8.17 -2.10
C THR A 139 9.14 6.72 -1.64
N ILE A 140 7.90 6.25 -1.46
CA ILE A 140 7.61 4.86 -1.07
C ILE A 140 6.36 4.32 -1.75
N ARG A 141 6.35 3.03 -2.08
CA ARG A 141 5.19 2.28 -2.56
C ARG A 141 4.72 1.26 -1.53
N ASN A 142 3.59 0.60 -1.79
CA ASN A 142 3.06 -0.41 -0.88
C ASN A 142 4.04 -1.58 -0.72
N ASP A 143 4.58 -2.07 -1.84
CA ASP A 143 5.55 -3.16 -1.91
C ASP A 143 6.81 -2.91 -1.06
N ASP A 144 7.26 -1.65 -0.94
CA ASP A 144 8.40 -1.31 -0.10
C ASP A 144 8.07 -1.53 1.38
N VAL A 145 6.88 -1.11 1.82
CA VAL A 145 6.42 -1.27 3.21
C VAL A 145 6.24 -2.75 3.55
N GLU A 146 5.71 -3.55 2.62
CA GLU A 146 5.59 -5.00 2.77
C GLU A 146 6.95 -5.65 3.03
N LYS A 147 7.98 -5.27 2.27
CA LYS A 147 9.35 -5.79 2.41
C LYS A 147 10.00 -5.40 3.74
N ILE A 148 9.79 -4.18 4.24
CA ILE A 148 10.47 -3.69 5.46
C ILE A 148 9.79 -4.20 6.74
N LEU A 149 8.47 -4.32 6.71
CA LEU A 149 7.66 -4.70 7.87
C LEU A 149 7.20 -6.16 7.87
N HIS A 150 7.40 -6.88 6.75
CA HIS A 150 6.92 -8.25 6.54
C HIS A 150 5.41 -8.37 6.83
N VAL A 151 4.64 -7.50 6.19
CA VAL A 151 3.17 -7.45 6.30
C VAL A 151 2.54 -7.58 4.92
N SER A 152 1.24 -7.88 4.86
CA SER A 152 0.49 -7.92 3.60
C SER A 152 0.25 -6.52 3.01
N ASP A 153 0.09 -6.46 1.69
CA ASP A 153 -0.31 -5.27 0.90
C ASP A 153 -1.42 -4.44 1.56
N SER A 154 -2.53 -5.08 1.93
CA SER A 154 -3.65 -4.40 2.62
C SER A 154 -3.26 -3.76 3.96
N THR A 155 -2.34 -4.39 4.70
CA THR A 155 -1.83 -3.88 5.98
C THR A 155 -0.87 -2.71 5.76
N ALA A 156 -0.01 -2.82 4.75
CA ALA A 156 0.90 -1.75 4.34
C ALA A 156 0.12 -0.50 3.87
N GLN A 157 -0.96 -0.69 3.08
CA GLN A 157 -1.86 0.39 2.68
C GLN A 157 -2.52 1.05 3.89
N ARG A 158 -2.92 0.26 4.89
CA ARG A 158 -3.51 0.78 6.14
C ARG A 158 -2.52 1.66 6.91
N TYR A 159 -1.24 1.28 6.98
CA TYR A 159 -0.22 2.08 7.66
C TYR A 159 0.09 3.37 6.92
N LEU A 160 0.30 3.31 5.60
CA LEU A 160 0.51 4.51 4.77
C LEU A 160 -0.70 5.45 4.86
N GLY A 161 -1.91 4.90 4.81
CA GLY A 161 -3.15 5.67 5.00
C GLY A 161 -3.25 6.34 6.37
N ALA A 162 -2.74 5.71 7.43
CA ALA A 162 -2.68 6.35 8.74
C ALA A 162 -1.72 7.55 8.76
N LEU A 163 -0.57 7.45 8.08
CA LEU A 163 0.40 8.56 7.97
C LEU A 163 -0.12 9.71 7.08
N VAL A 164 -0.88 9.39 6.04
CA VAL A 164 -1.58 10.39 5.22
C VAL A 164 -2.64 11.12 6.05
N LYS A 165 -3.43 10.39 6.84
CA LYS A 165 -4.42 11.00 7.76
C LYS A 165 -3.76 11.88 8.83
N GLN A 166 -2.53 11.58 9.23
CA GLN A 166 -1.73 12.39 10.15
C GLN A 166 -1.08 13.62 9.48
N GLY A 167 -1.19 13.77 8.15
CA GLY A 167 -0.55 14.86 7.41
C GLY A 167 0.97 14.71 7.24
N LYS A 168 1.55 13.56 7.60
CA LYS A 168 3.00 13.30 7.47
C LYS A 168 3.38 12.93 6.03
N LEU A 169 2.49 12.23 5.33
CA LEU A 169 2.68 11.79 3.95
C LEU A 169 1.60 12.33 3.03
N ARG A 170 1.95 12.54 1.77
CA ARG A 170 1.02 12.84 0.69
C ARG A 170 0.94 11.66 -0.26
N LYS A 171 -0.27 11.21 -0.56
CA LYS A 171 -0.52 10.20 -1.59
C LYS A 171 -0.52 10.88 -2.97
N LEU A 172 0.28 10.36 -3.88
CA LEU A 172 0.35 10.78 -5.27
C LEU A 172 -0.01 9.62 -6.21
N GLY A 173 -0.55 9.98 -7.37
CA GLY A 173 -0.98 9.03 -8.39
C GLY A 173 -2.40 8.48 -8.20
N SER A 174 -2.89 7.83 -9.26
CA SER A 174 -4.19 7.14 -9.32
C SER A 174 -3.98 5.63 -9.52
N ARG A 175 -5.08 4.87 -9.66
CA ARG A 175 -5.15 3.40 -9.84
C ARG A 175 -3.89 2.84 -10.52
N GLY A 176 -3.11 2.02 -9.79
CA GLY A 176 -1.93 1.30 -10.29
C GLY A 176 -0.58 2.00 -10.08
N SER A 177 -0.53 3.33 -10.05
CA SER A 177 0.72 4.11 -9.92
C SER A 177 0.76 4.94 -8.65
N THR A 178 0.16 4.42 -7.57
CA THR A 178 0.15 5.09 -6.27
C THR A 178 1.52 5.03 -5.62
N HIS A 179 2.04 6.19 -5.24
CA HIS A 179 3.23 6.35 -4.41
C HIS A 179 2.98 7.42 -3.35
N TYR A 180 3.81 7.42 -2.31
CA TYR A 180 3.68 8.33 -1.19
C TYR A 180 4.97 9.11 -1.00
N GLU A 181 4.84 10.39 -0.70
CA GLU A 181 5.94 11.32 -0.46
C GLU A 181 5.84 11.94 0.92
N LEU A 182 6.99 12.30 1.49
CA LEU A 182 7.04 13.09 2.71
C LEU A 182 6.50 14.49 2.47
N VAL A 183 5.62 14.96 3.35
CA VAL A 183 5.21 16.36 3.35
C VAL A 183 6.28 17.15 4.11
N ASN A 184 6.99 18.04 3.42
CA ASN A 184 7.81 19.04 4.07
C ASN A 184 6.87 20.08 4.69
N ILE A 185 6.65 19.94 6.00
CA ILE A 185 5.96 20.92 6.84
C ILE A 185 7.01 21.75 7.58
#